data_AF-A0A372RI73-F1
#
_entry.id   AF-A0A372RI73-F1
#
_cell.length_a   1.000
_cell.length_b   1.000
_cell.length_c   1.000
_cell.angle_alpha   90.00
_cell.angle_beta   90.00
_cell.angle_gamma   90.00
#
_symmetry.space_group_name_H-M   'P 1'
#
loop_
_entity.id
_entity.type
_entity.pdbx_description
1 polymer ?
#
loop_
_entity_poly.entity_id
_entity_poly.type
_entity_poly.pdbx_seq_one_letter_code
_entity_poly.pdbx_strand_id
1 'polypeptide(L)'
;MEISKMNSKENLKSLWKEYNNIYQEHVITNSTIDSTTELIEEADYKVVYLNDLEKRKQVYGICGECNEPGTGYHWCQPCNAKRFKDNFKNWTSGNKDIDEFIQQSQLNAVYFTKYLEWIPFENFKNITYITKGGFGKIYSAEWPEGCICSWDIENQKWKMYDNIK
;
A
#
# COMPACT_ATOMS: atom_id res chain seq x y z
N MET A 1 -29.57 31.37 -9.54
CA MET A 1 -28.56 31.28 -8.47
C MET A 1 -27.65 30.14 -8.87
N GLU A 2 -26.57 30.45 -9.58
CA GLU A 2 -25.63 29.46 -10.09
C GLU A 2 -24.85 28.86 -8.92
N ILE A 3 -24.94 27.55 -8.76
CA ILE A 3 -24.08 26.80 -7.86
C ILE A 3 -22.70 26.81 -8.51
N SER A 4 -21.82 27.69 -8.04
CA SER A 4 -20.43 27.70 -8.44
C SER A 4 -19.84 26.32 -8.15
N LYS A 5 -19.43 25.62 -9.22
CA LYS A 5 -18.53 24.48 -9.10
C LYS A 5 -17.24 25.01 -8.49
N MET A 6 -17.04 24.79 -7.19
CA MET A 6 -15.73 24.98 -6.57
C MET A 6 -14.72 24.15 -7.37
N ASN A 7 -13.70 24.82 -7.91
CA ASN A 7 -12.59 24.16 -8.58
C ASN A 7 -11.89 23.23 -7.58
N SER A 8 -12.02 21.92 -7.76
CA SER A 8 -11.48 20.86 -6.88
C SER A 8 -9.95 20.73 -6.90
N LYS A 9 -9.22 21.74 -7.39
CA LYS A 9 -7.75 21.77 -7.47
C LYS A 9 -7.11 22.65 -6.39
N GLU A 10 -7.88 23.36 -5.58
CA GLU A 10 -7.32 24.14 -4.47
C GLU A 10 -6.96 23.21 -3.29
N ASN A 11 -5.66 22.88 -3.20
CA ASN A 11 -4.97 22.22 -2.07
C ASN A 11 -5.29 20.75 -1.77
N LEU A 12 -5.07 19.84 -2.74
CA LEU A 12 -4.86 18.41 -2.42
C LEU A 12 -3.45 18.21 -1.84
N LYS A 13 -3.21 18.71 -0.62
CA LYS A 13 -1.94 18.51 0.09
C LYS A 13 -2.17 17.68 1.34
N SER A 14 -1.38 16.62 1.46
CA SER A 14 -1.39 15.76 2.64
C SER A 14 -0.63 16.40 3.79
N LEU A 15 -1.05 16.06 5.02
CA LEU A 15 -0.32 16.39 6.25
C LEU A 15 0.33 15.13 6.80
N TRP A 16 1.03 14.40 5.92
CA TRP A 16 1.76 13.20 6.31
C TRP A 16 2.79 13.52 7.38
N LYS A 17 2.98 12.58 8.30
CA LYS A 17 4.05 12.64 9.30
C LYS A 17 5.26 11.90 8.79
N GLU A 18 6.42 12.43 9.14
CA GLU A 18 7.70 11.81 8.85
C GLU A 18 7.82 10.47 9.57
N TYR A 19 8.46 9.53 8.88
CA TYR A 19 8.76 8.23 9.42
C TYR A 19 9.62 8.37 10.69
N ASN A 20 9.28 7.60 11.71
CA ASN A 20 10.12 7.42 12.89
C ASN A 20 10.12 5.95 13.30
N ASN A 21 11.24 5.49 13.83
CA ASN A 21 11.43 4.13 14.32
C ASN A 21 10.74 3.86 15.67
N ILE A 22 9.87 4.75 16.15
CA ILE A 22 9.19 4.58 17.45
C ILE A 22 7.86 3.86 17.25
N TYR A 23 7.19 4.04 16.12
CA TYR A 23 5.91 3.40 15.82
C TYR A 23 6.05 2.44 14.66
N GLN A 24 5.21 1.41 14.65
CA GLN A 24 5.06 0.51 13.50
C GLN A 24 4.71 1.28 12.20
N GLU A 25 5.11 0.73 11.06
CA GLU A 25 4.95 1.37 9.74
C GLU A 25 3.49 1.59 9.33
N HIS A 26 2.60 0.75 9.83
CA HIS A 26 1.18 0.75 9.52
C HIS A 26 0.35 0.24 10.68
N VAL A 27 -0.96 0.52 10.64
CA VAL A 27 -1.92 0.08 11.64
C VAL A 27 -2.06 -1.44 11.70
N ILE A 28 -2.48 -1.95 12.85
CA ILE A 28 -2.93 -3.33 13.01
C ILE A 28 -4.43 -3.39 13.33
N THR A 29 -5.06 -4.51 12.98
CA THR A 29 -6.44 -4.82 13.35
C THR A 29 -6.51 -5.58 14.66
N ASN A 30 -7.58 -5.39 15.44
CA ASN A 30 -7.75 -6.05 16.74
C ASN A 30 -7.75 -7.59 16.64
N SER A 31 -8.11 -8.16 15.49
CA SER A 31 -8.07 -9.61 15.26
C SER A 31 -6.65 -10.18 15.11
N THR A 32 -5.64 -9.33 14.90
CA THR A 32 -4.24 -9.74 14.70
C THR A 32 -3.45 -9.75 16.01
N ILE A 33 -4.06 -9.30 17.10
CA ILE A 33 -3.43 -9.06 18.41
C ILE A 33 -2.76 -10.33 18.97
N ASP A 34 -3.41 -11.49 18.89
CA ASP A 34 -2.89 -12.70 19.56
C ASP A 34 -1.54 -13.19 19.01
N SER A 35 -1.23 -12.96 17.72
CA SER A 35 0.02 -13.45 17.12
C SER A 35 1.08 -12.37 16.90
N THR A 36 0.72 -11.08 16.95
CA THR A 36 1.68 -9.99 16.73
C THR A 36 2.12 -9.29 18.01
N THR A 37 1.34 -9.34 19.09
CA THR A 37 1.72 -8.72 20.37
C THR A 37 3.02 -9.30 20.91
N GLU A 38 3.21 -10.63 20.88
CA GLU A 38 4.45 -11.28 21.35
C GLU A 38 5.69 -10.82 20.55
N LEU A 39 5.58 -10.68 19.23
CA LEU A 39 6.66 -10.21 18.36
C LEU A 39 6.94 -8.71 18.53
N ILE A 40 5.91 -7.93 18.85
CA ILE A 40 6.04 -6.49 19.06
C ILE A 40 6.59 -6.20 20.45
N GLU A 41 6.25 -6.98 21.49
CA GLU A 41 6.82 -6.81 22.84
C GLU A 41 8.35 -7.03 22.87
N GLU A 42 8.89 -7.82 21.94
CA GLU A 42 10.33 -8.02 21.75
C GLU A 42 11.01 -6.83 21.02
N ALA A 43 10.25 -5.95 20.37
CA ALA A 43 10.74 -4.76 19.67
C ALA A 43 10.27 -3.47 20.37
N ASP A 44 11.08 -2.40 20.41
CA ASP A 44 10.70 -1.15 21.11
C ASP A 44 9.65 -0.29 20.34
N TYR A 45 8.79 -0.92 19.53
CA TYR A 45 7.79 -0.25 18.69
C TYR A 45 6.46 -0.07 19.42
N LYS A 46 5.92 1.15 19.37
CA LYS A 46 4.58 1.48 19.86
C LYS A 46 3.52 1.08 18.83
N VAL A 47 2.57 0.28 19.28
CA VAL A 47 1.42 -0.21 18.50
C VAL A 47 0.45 0.94 18.16
N VAL A 48 -0.12 0.89 16.96
CA VAL A 48 -1.17 1.82 16.49
C VAL A 48 -2.33 1.02 15.89
N TYR A 49 -3.50 1.10 16.49
CA TYR A 49 -4.67 0.34 16.02
C TYR A 49 -5.40 1.07 14.88
N LEU A 50 -6.00 0.31 13.96
CA LEU A 50 -6.81 0.86 12.88
C LEU A 50 -7.95 1.74 13.40
N ASN A 51 -8.56 1.36 14.52
CA ASN A 51 -9.70 2.09 15.09
C ASN A 51 -9.29 3.29 15.95
N ASP A 52 -8.00 3.50 16.23
CA ASP A 52 -7.50 4.63 17.00
C ASP A 52 -7.19 5.83 16.08
N LEU A 53 -8.24 6.59 15.77
CA LEU A 53 -8.18 7.70 14.81
C LEU A 53 -7.21 8.81 15.27
N GLU A 54 -7.23 9.16 16.55
CA GLU A 54 -6.36 10.20 17.09
C GLU A 54 -4.89 9.77 17.06
N LYS A 55 -4.61 8.52 17.42
CA LYS A 55 -3.23 8.00 17.34
C LYS A 55 -2.75 7.90 15.90
N ARG A 56 -3.59 7.43 14.97
CA ARG A 56 -3.26 7.41 13.54
C ARG A 56 -2.94 8.80 13.00
N LYS A 57 -3.71 9.81 13.40
CA LYS A 57 -3.48 11.22 13.02
C LYS A 57 -2.15 11.73 13.58
N GLN A 58 -1.82 11.37 14.83
CA GLN A 58 -0.55 11.73 15.45
C GLN A 58 0.65 11.08 14.74
N VAL A 59 0.54 9.80 14.39
CA VAL A 59 1.65 8.98 13.91
C VAL A 59 1.84 9.05 12.40
N TYR A 60 0.77 8.88 11.62
CA TYR A 60 0.83 8.81 10.15
C TYR A 60 0.45 10.13 9.49
N GLY A 61 -0.37 10.95 10.16
CA GLY A 61 -0.87 12.21 9.62
C GLY A 61 -2.21 12.07 8.92
N ILE A 62 -2.59 13.09 8.14
CA ILE A 62 -3.89 13.20 7.47
C ILE A 62 -3.72 13.11 5.96
N CYS A 63 -4.56 12.29 5.32
CA CYS A 63 -4.66 12.18 3.88
C CYS A 63 -5.27 13.46 3.27
N GLY A 64 -4.59 14.06 2.30
CA GLY A 64 -5.06 15.29 1.64
C GLY A 64 -6.24 15.11 0.69
N GLU A 65 -6.70 13.87 0.45
CA GLU A 65 -7.77 13.57 -0.50
C GLU A 65 -9.11 13.26 0.17
N CYS A 66 -9.07 12.58 1.32
CA CYS A 66 -10.26 12.20 2.07
C CYS A 66 -10.33 12.83 3.47
N ASN A 67 -9.29 13.55 3.90
CA ASN A 67 -9.18 14.15 5.24
C ASN A 67 -9.23 13.15 6.41
N GLU A 68 -9.07 11.87 6.15
CA GLU A 68 -8.97 10.83 7.18
C GLU A 68 -7.50 10.58 7.59
N PRO A 69 -7.26 10.07 8.81
CA PRO A 69 -5.92 9.64 9.22
C PRO A 69 -5.35 8.55 8.32
N GLY A 70 -4.02 8.58 8.11
CA GLY A 70 -3.32 7.50 7.41
C GLY A 70 -3.51 6.13 8.08
N THR A 71 -3.35 5.07 7.30
CA THR A 71 -3.24 3.69 7.83
C THR A 71 -1.79 3.21 7.87
N GLY A 72 -0.87 3.99 7.31
CA GLY A 72 0.56 3.81 7.43
C GLY A 72 1.28 5.04 6.89
N TYR A 73 2.61 5.05 6.96
CA TYR A 73 3.39 6.19 6.46
C TYR A 73 3.15 6.44 4.97
N HIS A 74 2.68 7.64 4.64
CA HIS A 74 2.31 8.05 3.27
C HIS A 74 1.27 7.12 2.60
N TRP A 75 0.44 6.42 3.38
CA TRP A 75 -0.55 5.48 2.88
C TRP A 75 -1.95 5.74 3.45
N CYS A 76 -2.95 5.79 2.56
CA CYS A 76 -4.37 5.88 2.89
C CYS A 76 -5.10 4.69 2.28
N GLN A 77 -5.47 3.72 3.10
CA GLN A 77 -6.15 2.51 2.61
C GLN A 77 -7.43 2.83 1.82
N PRO A 78 -8.37 3.69 2.28
CA PRO A 78 -9.59 3.95 1.51
C PRO A 78 -9.32 4.56 0.12
N CYS A 79 -8.37 5.50 0.04
CA CYS A 79 -8.03 6.15 -1.23
C CYS A 79 -7.30 5.20 -2.18
N ASN A 80 -6.35 4.42 -1.67
CA ASN A 80 -5.59 3.48 -2.50
C ASN A 80 -6.44 2.28 -2.92
N ALA A 81 -7.33 1.76 -2.07
CA ALA A 81 -8.31 0.74 -2.43
C ALA A 81 -9.20 1.21 -3.59
N LYS A 82 -9.65 2.47 -3.57
CA LYS A 82 -10.39 3.07 -4.69
C LYS A 82 -9.56 3.09 -5.98
N ARG A 83 -8.30 3.52 -5.91
CA ARG A 83 -7.39 3.53 -7.07
C ARG A 83 -7.18 2.16 -7.66
N PHE A 84 -6.92 1.16 -6.82
CA PHE A 84 -6.75 -0.21 -7.28
C PHE A 84 -8.01 -0.71 -7.95
N LYS A 85 -9.18 -0.49 -7.33
CA LYS A 85 -10.48 -0.86 -7.90
C LYS A 85 -10.71 -0.25 -9.28
N ASP A 86 -10.35 1.01 -9.46
CA ASP A 86 -10.45 1.70 -10.76
C ASP A 86 -9.49 1.11 -11.81
N ASN A 87 -8.40 0.44 -11.38
CA ASN A 87 -7.36 -0.14 -12.22
C ASN A 87 -7.44 -1.67 -12.39
N PHE A 88 -8.41 -2.37 -11.78
CA PHE A 88 -8.49 -3.83 -11.82
C PHE A 88 -8.50 -4.43 -13.23
N LYS A 89 -9.06 -3.71 -14.21
CA LYS A 89 -9.10 -4.16 -15.61
C LYS A 89 -7.71 -4.25 -16.25
N ASN A 90 -6.75 -3.49 -15.75
CA ASN A 90 -5.39 -3.46 -16.27
C ASN A 90 -4.47 -4.49 -15.57
N TRP A 91 -4.95 -5.12 -14.51
CA TRP A 91 -4.20 -6.06 -13.66
C TRP A 91 -4.89 -7.42 -13.66
N THR A 92 -4.78 -8.12 -14.79
CA THR A 92 -5.32 -9.47 -14.94
C THR A 92 -4.22 -10.45 -15.32
N SER A 93 -4.22 -11.58 -14.61
CA SER A 93 -3.42 -12.76 -14.90
C SER A 93 -4.03 -13.65 -15.99
N GLY A 94 -5.25 -13.33 -16.43
CA GLY A 94 -6.07 -14.21 -17.26
C GLY A 94 -6.70 -15.38 -16.47
N ASN A 95 -6.42 -15.49 -15.17
CA ASN A 95 -7.04 -16.46 -14.27
C ASN A 95 -7.92 -15.72 -13.24
N LYS A 96 -9.24 -15.96 -13.31
CA LYS A 96 -10.22 -15.28 -12.48
C LYS A 96 -9.99 -15.48 -10.98
N ASP A 97 -9.62 -16.68 -10.55
CA ASP A 97 -9.46 -17.00 -9.12
C ASP A 97 -8.22 -16.30 -8.55
N ILE A 98 -7.14 -16.24 -9.33
CA ILE A 98 -5.92 -15.49 -8.98
C ILE A 98 -6.22 -13.99 -8.95
N ASP A 99 -6.93 -13.49 -9.96
CA ASP A 99 -7.29 -12.07 -10.05
C ASP A 99 -8.17 -11.65 -8.87
N GLU A 100 -9.17 -12.45 -8.51
CA GLU A 100 -10.03 -12.18 -7.35
C GLU A 100 -9.22 -12.13 -6.06
N PHE A 101 -8.30 -13.06 -5.86
CA PHE A 101 -7.41 -13.07 -4.69
C PHE A 101 -6.52 -11.83 -4.62
N ILE A 102 -5.90 -11.43 -5.75
CA ILE A 102 -5.08 -10.21 -5.84
C ILE A 102 -5.93 -8.97 -5.53
N GLN A 103 -7.11 -8.84 -6.14
CA GLN A 103 -8.03 -7.72 -5.92
C GLN A 103 -8.45 -7.61 -4.45
N GLN A 104 -8.77 -8.73 -3.78
CA GLN A 104 -9.08 -8.72 -2.35
C GLN A 104 -7.90 -8.25 -1.50
N SER A 105 -6.67 -8.66 -1.84
CA SER A 105 -5.47 -8.17 -1.14
C SER A 105 -5.29 -6.65 -1.29
N GLN A 106 -5.53 -6.12 -2.49
CA GLN A 106 -5.39 -4.69 -2.81
C GLN A 106 -6.45 -3.82 -2.12
N LEU A 107 -7.69 -4.30 -2.05
CA LEU A 107 -8.76 -3.59 -1.36
C LEU A 107 -8.52 -3.47 0.15
N ASN A 108 -7.83 -4.44 0.75
CA ASN A 108 -7.57 -4.48 2.19
C ASN A 108 -6.18 -3.96 2.59
N ALA A 109 -5.42 -3.44 1.62
CA ALA A 109 -4.04 -3.01 1.79
C ALA A 109 -3.91 -1.83 2.77
N VAL A 110 -3.45 -2.10 4.00
CA VAL A 110 -3.17 -1.04 4.98
C VAL A 110 -1.83 -0.33 4.74
N TYR A 111 -0.96 -0.94 3.94
CA TYR A 111 0.37 -0.45 3.60
C TYR A 111 0.89 -1.06 2.29
N PHE A 112 1.95 -0.49 1.72
CA PHE A 112 2.44 -0.91 0.40
C PHE A 112 3.05 -2.32 0.38
N THR A 113 3.54 -2.81 1.51
CA THR A 113 4.04 -4.18 1.66
C THR A 113 2.94 -5.20 1.97
N LYS A 114 1.67 -4.77 2.05
CA LYS A 114 0.53 -5.58 2.52
C LYS A 114 -0.50 -5.88 1.43
N TYR A 115 -0.08 -5.92 0.17
CA TYR A 115 -0.92 -6.36 -0.94
C TYR A 115 -0.09 -7.06 -2.01
N LEU A 116 -0.78 -7.70 -2.95
CA LEU A 116 -0.16 -8.44 -4.04
C LEU A 116 -0.18 -7.63 -5.33
N GLU A 117 0.93 -7.71 -6.06
CA GLU A 117 1.07 -7.15 -7.38
C GLU A 117 1.09 -8.21 -8.48
N TRP A 118 0.26 -8.01 -9.51
CA TRP A 118 0.36 -8.81 -10.72
C TRP A 118 1.37 -8.18 -11.67
N ILE A 119 2.48 -8.87 -11.88
CA ILE A 119 3.55 -8.42 -12.78
C ILE A 119 3.58 -9.33 -14.01
N PRO A 120 3.30 -8.80 -15.22
CA PRO A 120 3.45 -9.55 -16.45
C PRO A 120 4.87 -10.09 -16.62
N PHE A 121 5.00 -11.30 -17.15
CA PHE A 121 6.28 -12.00 -17.25
C PHE A 121 7.31 -11.22 -18.08
N GLU A 122 6.84 -10.53 -19.11
CA GLU A 122 7.62 -9.69 -20.02
C GLU A 122 8.28 -8.47 -19.36
N ASN A 123 7.85 -8.09 -18.15
CA ASN A 123 8.46 -6.98 -17.40
C ASN A 123 9.73 -7.42 -16.63
N PHE A 124 9.96 -8.73 -16.53
CA PHE A 124 11.15 -9.26 -15.87
C PHE A 124 12.36 -9.31 -16.81
N LYS A 125 13.54 -8.99 -16.27
CA LYS A 125 14.84 -9.07 -16.94
C LYS A 125 15.77 -10.07 -16.24
N ASN A 126 16.84 -10.46 -16.92
CA ASN A 126 17.91 -11.30 -16.38
C ASN A 126 17.39 -12.59 -15.71
N ILE A 127 16.39 -13.22 -16.34
CA ILE A 127 15.70 -14.38 -15.81
C ILE A 127 16.64 -15.58 -15.79
N THR A 128 16.93 -16.09 -14.60
CA THR A 128 17.86 -17.19 -14.37
C THR A 128 17.15 -18.32 -13.63
N TYR A 129 17.26 -19.54 -14.15
CA TYR A 129 16.74 -20.72 -13.47
C TYR A 129 17.56 -21.02 -12.21
N ILE A 130 16.87 -21.23 -11.08
CA ILE A 130 17.51 -21.59 -9.80
C ILE A 130 17.41 -23.11 -9.59
N THR A 131 16.18 -23.63 -9.50
CA THR A 131 15.94 -25.03 -9.16
C THR A 131 14.50 -25.45 -9.45
N LYS A 132 14.17 -26.73 -9.25
CA LYS A 132 12.82 -27.27 -9.32
C LYS A 132 12.43 -27.87 -7.97
N GLY A 133 11.32 -27.42 -7.41
CA GLY A 133 10.70 -27.97 -6.21
C GLY A 133 9.50 -28.86 -6.54
N GLY A 134 8.79 -29.31 -5.50
CA GLY A 134 7.60 -30.16 -5.63
C GLY A 134 6.44 -29.50 -6.38
N PHE A 135 6.33 -28.17 -6.31
CA PHE A 135 5.22 -27.40 -6.88
C PHE A 135 5.57 -26.61 -8.15
N GLY A 136 6.82 -26.68 -8.63
CA GLY A 136 7.20 -25.92 -9.82
C GLY A 136 8.70 -25.67 -9.96
N LYS A 137 9.05 -24.88 -10.97
CA LYS A 137 10.40 -24.36 -11.20
C LYS A 137 10.53 -22.99 -10.54
N ILE A 138 11.69 -22.71 -9.97
CA ILE A 138 12.04 -21.46 -9.31
C ILE A 138 13.06 -20.72 -10.18
N TYR A 139 12.82 -19.44 -10.40
CA TYR A 139 13.66 -18.54 -11.18
C TYR A 139 13.97 -17.29 -10.34
N SER A 140 15.15 -16.70 -10.53
CA SER A 140 15.42 -15.31 -10.15
C SER A 140 15.23 -14.41 -11.36
N ALA A 141 14.78 -13.18 -11.13
CA ALA A 141 14.70 -12.17 -12.16
C ALA A 141 14.88 -10.77 -11.54
N GLU A 142 15.23 -9.81 -12.39
CA GLU A 142 15.19 -8.39 -12.06
C GLU A 142 13.85 -7.80 -12.51
N TRP A 143 13.30 -6.89 -11.71
CA TRP A 143 12.10 -6.13 -12.04
C TRP A 143 12.44 -4.63 -12.05
N PRO A 144 12.78 -4.06 -13.22
CA PRO A 144 13.32 -2.69 -13.31
C PRO A 144 12.34 -1.58 -12.91
N GLU A 145 11.04 -1.83 -13.03
CA GLU A 145 10.01 -0.83 -12.66
C GLU A 145 9.84 -0.72 -11.14
N GLY A 146 10.22 -1.75 -10.38
CA GLY A 146 10.12 -1.82 -8.93
C GLY A 146 8.68 -1.85 -8.41
N CYS A 147 8.51 -1.98 -7.08
CA CYS A 147 7.19 -1.99 -6.45
C CYS A 147 6.65 -0.58 -6.20
N ILE A 148 5.32 -0.46 -6.14
CA ILE A 148 4.65 0.77 -5.75
C ILE A 148 4.79 0.95 -4.23
N CYS A 149 5.15 2.16 -3.79
CA CYS A 149 5.31 2.48 -2.36
C CYS A 149 4.23 3.42 -1.83
N SER A 150 3.83 4.42 -2.63
CA SER A 150 2.88 5.44 -2.17
C SER A 150 2.27 6.19 -3.35
N TRP A 151 1.15 6.86 -3.10
CA TRP A 151 0.52 7.75 -4.07
C TRP A 151 0.97 9.18 -3.84
N ASP A 152 1.54 9.80 -4.86
CA ASP A 152 1.78 11.23 -4.89
C ASP A 152 0.47 11.96 -5.17
N ILE A 153 -0.15 12.47 -4.11
CA ILE A 153 -1.44 13.18 -4.19
C ILE A 153 -1.31 14.46 -5.03
N GLU A 154 -0.19 15.18 -4.95
CA GLU A 154 -0.03 16.46 -5.65
C GLU A 154 0.15 16.23 -7.15
N ASN A 155 0.96 15.22 -7.52
CA ASN A 155 1.26 14.90 -8.91
C ASN A 155 0.30 13.86 -9.52
N GLN A 156 -0.61 13.28 -8.73
CA GLN A 156 -1.54 12.23 -9.12
C GLN A 156 -0.84 11.06 -9.84
N LYS A 157 0.24 10.55 -9.24
CA LYS A 157 1.02 9.43 -9.76
C LYS A 157 1.53 8.49 -8.66
N TRP A 158 1.73 7.23 -8.99
CA TRP A 158 2.39 6.27 -8.10
C TRP A 158 3.88 6.62 -7.96
N LYS A 159 4.40 6.53 -6.74
CA LYS A 159 5.83 6.51 -6.45
C LYS A 159 6.29 5.06 -6.35
N MET A 160 7.36 4.74 -7.06
CA MET A 160 7.98 3.40 -7.09
C MET A 160 9.23 3.39 -6.19
N TYR A 161 9.54 2.26 -5.56
CA TYR A 161 10.68 2.12 -4.63
C TYR A 161 12.02 2.50 -5.28
N ASP A 162 12.28 2.07 -6.52
CA ASP A 162 13.55 2.33 -7.21
C ASP A 162 13.74 3.82 -7.62
N ASN A 163 12.68 4.62 -7.54
CA ASN A 163 12.72 6.07 -7.76
C ASN A 163 12.98 6.86 -6.47
N ILE A 164 13.15 6.20 -5.32
CA ILE A 164 13.60 6.79 -4.06
C ILE A 164 15.13 6.68 -4.03
N LYS A 165 15.82 7.61 -4.69
CA LYS A 165 17.28 7.79 -4.63
C LYS A 165 17.64 9.01 -3.79
#